data_AF-A0A3C2E2C1-F1
#
_entry.id   AF-A0A3C2E2C1-F1
#
_cell.length_a   1.000
_cell.length_b   1.000
_cell.length_c   1.000
_cell.angle_alpha   90.00
_cell.angle_beta   90.00
_cell.angle_gamma   90.00
#
_symmetry.space_group_name_H-M   'P 1'
#
loop_
_entity.id
_entity.type
_entity.pdbx_description
1 polymer ?
#
loop_
_entity_poly.entity_id
_entity_poly.type
_entity_poly.pdbx_seq_one_letter_code
_entity_poly.pdbx_strand_id
1 'polypeptide(L)'
;MWLAAGLAVTGAFAGLIAGLFGIGGGVVMVPALYFAFGLLGYDDGPRMQVAVGTSLAVIVATSLRSVTSHAKRGAVDGQVLRTWIPW
;
A
#
# COMPACT_ATOMS: atom_id res chain seq x y z
N MET A 1 -11.27 0.73 -25.08
CA MET A 1 -10.41 1.94 -25.00
C MET A 1 -10.79 2.85 -23.82
N TRP A 2 -12.04 3.27 -23.68
CA TRP A 2 -12.47 4.16 -22.58
C TRP A 2 -12.25 3.62 -21.17
N LEU A 3 -12.50 2.32 -20.94
CA LEU A 3 -12.24 1.68 -19.64
C LEU A 3 -10.76 1.68 -19.25
N ALA A 4 -9.86 1.44 -20.22
CA ALA A 4 -8.42 1.44 -19.97
C ALA A 4 -7.91 2.84 -19.62
N ALA A 5 -8.40 3.88 -20.32
CA ALA A 5 -8.09 5.26 -19.99
C ALA A 5 -8.61 5.65 -18.59
N GLY A 6 -9.82 5.22 -18.24
CA GLY A 6 -10.41 5.43 -16.90
C GLY A 6 -9.58 4.78 -15.79
N LEU A 7 -9.17 3.52 -15.95
CA LEU A 7 -8.29 2.85 -14.98
C LEU A 7 -6.92 3.52 -14.87
N ALA A 8 -6.34 3.96 -15.99
CA ALA A 8 -5.03 4.61 -16.00
C ALA A 8 -5.03 5.95 -15.24
N VAL A 9 -6.05 6.80 -15.47
CA VAL A 9 -6.17 8.10 -14.77
C VAL A 9 -6.42 7.89 -13.29
N THR A 10 -7.32 6.96 -12.94
CA THR A 10 -7.64 6.68 -11.53
C THR A 10 -6.44 6.09 -10.80
N GLY A 11 -5.71 5.16 -11.46
CA GLY A 11 -4.48 4.58 -10.93
C GLY A 11 -3.34 5.60 -10.78
N ALA A 12 -3.22 6.53 -11.73
CA ALA A 12 -2.24 7.62 -11.65
C ALA A 12 -2.54 8.57 -10.48
N PHE A 13 -3.81 8.97 -10.30
CA PHE A 13 -4.22 9.86 -9.20
C PHE A 13 -4.07 9.17 -7.84
N ALA A 14 -4.50 7.90 -7.76
CA ALA A 14 -4.32 7.04 -6.60
C ALA A 14 -2.84 6.89 -6.23
N GLY A 15 -1.98 6.60 -7.21
CA GLY A 15 -0.53 6.45 -7.03
C GLY A 15 0.15 7.75 -6.64
N LEU A 16 -0.28 8.88 -7.20
CA LEU A 16 0.22 10.21 -6.86
C LEU A 16 -0.08 10.54 -5.39
N ILE A 17 -1.33 10.36 -4.95
CA ILE A 17 -1.74 10.60 -3.55
C ILE A 17 -1.01 9.62 -2.62
N ALA A 18 -0.93 8.34 -2.99
CA ALA A 18 -0.20 7.34 -2.22
C ALA A 18 1.31 7.67 -2.07
N GLY A 19 1.93 8.24 -3.10
CA GLY A 19 3.33 8.66 -3.09
C GLY A 19 3.56 9.96 -2.33
N LEU A 20 2.66 10.94 -2.46
CA LEU A 20 2.79 12.27 -1.84
C LEU A 20 2.72 12.19 -0.31
N PHE A 21 1.80 11.38 0.22
CA PHE A 21 1.61 11.25 1.66
C PHE A 21 2.54 10.22 2.32
N GLY A 22 3.32 9.46 1.54
CA GLY A 22 4.29 8.50 2.07
C GLY A 22 3.71 7.33 2.89
N ILE A 23 2.38 7.17 2.92
CA ILE A 23 1.67 6.19 3.77
C ILE A 23 1.63 4.78 3.13
N GLY A 24 2.30 4.58 2.00
CA GLY A 24 2.33 3.28 1.33
C GLY A 24 0.96 2.82 0.82
N GLY A 25 0.20 3.68 0.13
CA GLY A 25 -0.99 3.29 -0.64
C GLY A 25 -2.17 2.64 0.10
N GLY A 26 -2.06 2.33 1.40
CA GLY A 26 -3.04 1.54 2.16
C GLY A 26 -4.45 2.13 2.15
N VAL A 27 -4.54 3.45 2.31
CA VAL A 27 -5.82 4.19 2.28
C VAL A 27 -6.58 3.99 0.97
N VAL A 28 -5.87 3.79 -0.15
CA VAL A 28 -6.47 3.52 -1.46
C VAL A 28 -6.60 2.02 -1.72
N MET A 29 -5.62 1.24 -1.30
CA MET A 29 -5.56 -0.21 -1.50
C MET A 29 -6.69 -0.95 -0.78
N VAL A 30 -7.05 -0.58 0.45
CA VAL A 30 -8.11 -1.24 1.21
C VAL A 30 -9.48 -1.17 0.50
N PRO A 31 -10.03 0.01 0.15
CA PRO A 31 -11.30 0.08 -0.57
C PRO A 31 -11.20 -0.54 -1.97
N ALA A 32 -10.08 -0.38 -2.67
CA ALA A 32 -9.88 -1.02 -3.98
C ALA A 32 -9.93 -2.57 -3.89
N LEU A 33 -9.26 -3.15 -2.89
CA LEU A 33 -9.27 -4.59 -2.62
C LEU A 33 -10.65 -5.05 -2.16
N TYR A 34 -11.35 -4.26 -1.35
CA TYR A 34 -12.71 -4.57 -0.92
C TYR A 34 -13.67 -4.69 -2.12
N PHE A 35 -13.66 -3.71 -3.04
CA PHE A 35 -14.48 -3.79 -4.25
C PHE A 35 -14.04 -4.93 -5.19
N ALA A 36 -12.72 -5.16 -5.33
CA ALA A 36 -12.20 -6.26 -6.14
C ALA A 36 -12.64 -7.62 -5.60
N PHE A 37 -12.52 -7.86 -4.30
CA PHE A 37 -12.99 -9.08 -3.66
C PHE A 37 -14.52 -9.23 -3.73
N GLY A 38 -15.27 -8.12 -3.69
CA GLY A 38 -16.70 -8.14 -3.97
C GLY A 38 -17.05 -8.64 -5.38
N LEU A 39 -16.31 -8.20 -6.39
CA LEU A 39 -16.47 -8.66 -7.77
C LEU A 39 -16.04 -10.14 -7.96
N LEU A 40 -15.11 -10.62 -7.14
CA LEU A 40 -14.66 -12.02 -7.14
C LEU A 40 -15.62 -12.98 -6.40
N GLY A 41 -16.72 -12.47 -5.82
CA GLY A 41 -17.74 -13.29 -5.15
C GLY A 41 -17.40 -13.66 -3.70
N TYR A 42 -16.50 -12.93 -3.03
CA TYR A 42 -16.22 -13.12 -1.61
C TYR A 42 -17.41 -12.66 -0.75
N ASP A 43 -17.85 -13.47 0.22
CA ASP A 43 -18.90 -13.07 1.17
C ASP A 43 -18.52 -11.81 1.98
N ASP A 44 -19.51 -11.00 2.34
CA ASP A 44 -19.31 -9.70 3.01
C ASP A 44 -18.60 -9.80 4.36
N GLY A 45 -18.72 -10.95 5.05
CA GLY A 45 -18.09 -11.19 6.35
C GLY A 45 -16.56 -11.09 6.32
N PRO A 46 -15.85 -12.01 5.63
CA PRO A 46 -14.38 -11.99 5.59
C PRO A 46 -13.80 -10.91 4.66
N ARG A 47 -14.60 -10.31 3.76
CA ARG A 47 -14.11 -9.39 2.72
C ARG A 47 -13.28 -8.23 3.26
N MET A 48 -13.74 -7.59 4.33
CA MET A 48 -13.02 -6.46 4.92
C MET A 48 -11.72 -6.89 5.60
N GLN A 49 -11.73 -8.01 6.34
CA GLN A 49 -10.53 -8.53 6.99
C GLN A 49 -9.45 -8.91 5.99
N VAL A 50 -9.82 -9.58 4.89
CA VAL A 50 -8.88 -9.96 3.84
C VAL A 50 -8.34 -8.72 3.12
N ALA A 51 -9.19 -7.75 2.77
CA ALA A 51 -8.76 -6.49 2.15
C ALA A 51 -7.74 -5.73 3.02
N VAL A 52 -8.03 -5.58 4.31
CA VAL A 52 -7.12 -4.93 5.26
C VAL A 52 -5.83 -5.73 5.41
N GLY A 53 -5.91 -7.04 5.63
CA GLY A 53 -4.74 -7.90 5.78
C GLY A 53 -3.82 -7.90 4.57
N THR A 54 -4.38 -7.99 3.36
CA THR A 54 -3.61 -7.90 2.11
C THR A 54 -2.96 -6.52 1.95
N SER A 55 -3.66 -5.43 2.28
CA SER A 55 -3.06 -4.09 2.22
C SER A 55 -1.86 -3.96 3.16
N LEU A 56 -1.95 -4.49 4.39
CA LEU A 56 -0.86 -4.47 5.37
C LEU A 56 0.33 -5.29 4.89
N ALA A 57 0.09 -6.48 4.32
CA ALA A 57 1.15 -7.29 3.74
C ALA A 57 1.91 -6.54 2.64
N VAL A 58 1.19 -5.81 1.78
CA VAL A 58 1.82 -4.98 0.73
C VAL A 58 2.60 -3.81 1.34
N ILE A 59 2.06 -3.15 2.37
CA ILE A 59 2.77 -2.06 3.09
C ILE A 59 4.07 -2.57 3.69
N VAL A 60 4.06 -3.73 4.36
CA VAL A 60 5.27 -4.32 4.95
C VAL A 60 6.30 -4.62 3.85
N ALA A 61 5.90 -5.28 2.77
CA ALA A 61 6.79 -5.64 1.67
C ALA A 61 7.40 -4.41 0.97
N THR A 62 6.58 -3.38 0.71
CA THR A 62 7.02 -2.13 0.07
C THR A 62 7.90 -1.30 1.00
N SER A 63 7.59 -1.24 2.30
CA SER A 63 8.39 -0.54 3.30
C SER A 63 9.78 -1.18 3.44
N LEU A 64 9.86 -2.51 3.45
CA LEU A 64 11.14 -3.22 3.50
C LEU A 64 12.02 -2.89 2.28
N ARG A 65 11.40 -2.85 1.08
CA ARG A 65 12.08 -2.42 -0.16
C ARG A 65 12.51 -0.95 -0.11
N SER A 66 11.67 -0.08 0.46
CA SER A 66 11.97 1.34 0.60
C SER A 66 13.16 1.54 1.54
N VAL A 67 13.12 0.97 2.74
CA VAL A 67 14.21 1.07 3.73
C VAL A 67 15.51 0.52 3.16
N THR A 68 15.50 -0.64 2.50
CA THR A 68 16.72 -1.20 1.90
C THR A 68 17.28 -0.33 0.78
N SER A 69 16.43 0.28 -0.04
CA SER A 69 16.86 1.24 -1.09
C SER A 69 17.48 2.51 -0.49
N HIS A 70 16.88 3.08 0.55
CA HIS A 70 17.39 4.28 1.22
C HIS A 70 18.66 3.98 2.03
N ALA A 71 18.75 2.79 2.65
CA ALA A 71 19.94 2.36 3.38
C ALA A 71 21.15 2.25 2.46
N LYS A 72 20.97 1.72 1.24
CA LYS A 72 22.03 1.68 0.21
C LYS A 72 22.51 3.06 -0.22
N ARG A 73 21.69 4.09 -0.05
CA ARG A 73 22.02 5.50 -0.37
C ARG A 73 22.62 6.25 0.82
N GLY A 74 22.87 5.58 1.94
CA GLY A 74 23.37 6.21 3.17
C GLY A 74 22.36 7.14 3.86
N ALA A 75 21.10 7.12 3.44
CA ALA A 75 20.05 8.02 3.92
C ALA A 75 19.23 7.43 5.09
N VAL A 76 19.74 6.37 5.75
CA VAL A 76 19.08 5.72 6.89
C VAL A 76 19.97 5.85 8.12
N ASP A 77 19.49 6.59 9.11
CA ASP A 77 20.11 6.68 10.42
C ASP A 77 19.75 5.45 11.27
N GLY A 78 20.74 4.56 11.47
CA GLY A 78 20.56 3.34 12.25
C GLY A 78 20.36 3.57 13.75
N GLN A 79 20.76 4.73 14.29
CA GLN A 79 20.55 5.08 15.68
C GLN A 79 19.09 5.46 15.91
N VAL A 80 18.53 6.31 15.05
CA VAL A 80 17.10 6.67 15.09
C VAL A 80 16.23 5.43 14.87
N LEU A 81 16.57 4.58 13.90
CA LEU A 81 15.83 3.34 13.64
C LEU A 81 15.76 2.44 14.89
N ARG A 82 16.85 2.31 15.65
CA ARG A 82 16.88 1.52 16.90
C ARG A 82 16.05 2.13 18.03
N THR A 83 15.92 3.45 18.09
CA THR A 83 15.11 4.13 19.12
C THR A 83 13.60 3.98 18.87
N TRP A 84 13.19 3.88 17.59
CA TRP A 84 11.77 3.83 17.20
C TRP A 84 11.20 2.42 17.09
N ILE A 85 12.03 1.39 17.01
CA ILE A 85 11.58 0.00 17.08
C ILE A 85 11.13 -0.26 18.53
N PRO A 86 9.84 -0.58 18.78
CA PRO A 86 9.43 -1.05 20.09
C PRO A 86 10.14 -2.38 20.33
N TRP A 87 10.89 -2.48 21.42
CA TRP A 87 11.62 -3.69 21.77
C TRP A 87 10.67 -4.83 22.11
#